data_AF-A0A1W1CK16-F1
#
_entry.id   AF-A0A1W1CK16-F1
#
_cell.length_a   1.000
_cell.length_b   1.000
_cell.length_c   1.000
_cell.angle_alpha   90.00
_cell.angle_beta   90.00
_cell.angle_gamma   90.00
#
_symmetry.space_group_name_H-M   'P 1'
#
loop_
_entity.id
_entity.type
_entity.pdbx_description
1 polymer ?
#
loop_
_entity_poly.entity_id
_entity_poly.type
_entity_poly.pdbx_seq_one_letter_code
_entity_poly.pdbx_strand_id
1 'polypeptide(L)'
;MSKTNINEDIVESLIGTTIEKKKSRIPAKLDFLQSATGLILSIFIMFHLIFESSILLGKESMYALTKFFEGDFIVNGGSPLFIIILAVIITSIFIVHALLALRKFPSSYREYMRFRTHSKLMNHSDTNLWFIQITTGIAIFFLGAIHLYSIMTQAQNIGPFASSDRIYSDHMWIVYLMLLVSVVLHTGVGVYRLIVKWGWFDGTNPKKSRVKNRKIVKFITIFYLVLGFVSLLSYIKIGYEHQDSYGERYVLIEEVK
;
A
#
# COMPACT_ATOMS: atom_id res chain seq x y z
N MET A 1 -14.48 -46.14 25.61
CA MET A 1 -13.51 -45.98 24.50
C MET A 1 -13.27 -44.50 24.29
N SER A 2 -12.11 -44.02 24.73
CA SER A 2 -11.66 -42.64 24.51
C SER A 2 -11.50 -42.43 23.00
N LYS A 3 -12.27 -41.51 22.40
CA LYS A 3 -11.97 -41.00 21.06
C LYS A 3 -10.61 -40.34 21.17
N THR A 4 -9.58 -41.02 20.68
CA THR A 4 -8.26 -40.44 20.50
C THR A 4 -8.48 -39.19 19.68
N ASN A 5 -8.26 -38.01 20.27
CA ASN A 5 -8.16 -36.75 19.53
C ASN A 5 -6.90 -36.89 18.66
N ILE A 6 -7.04 -37.60 17.54
CA ILE A 6 -6.01 -37.65 16.52
C ILE A 6 -5.87 -36.22 16.04
N ASN A 7 -4.72 -35.62 16.31
CA ASN A 7 -4.44 -34.26 15.92
C ASN A 7 -4.44 -34.20 14.38
N GLU A 8 -5.43 -33.51 13.81
CA GLU A 8 -5.64 -33.37 12.37
C GLU A 8 -4.37 -32.89 11.66
N ASP A 9 -3.60 -32.01 12.30
CA ASP A 9 -2.35 -31.47 11.76
C ASP A 9 -1.26 -32.55 11.61
N ILE A 10 -1.19 -33.50 12.54
CA ILE A 10 -0.22 -34.61 12.48
C ILE A 10 -0.58 -35.53 11.31
N VAL A 11 -1.86 -35.83 11.12
CA VAL A 11 -2.31 -36.66 10.01
C VAL A 11 -2.01 -35.97 8.69
N GLU A 12 -2.47 -34.72 8.51
CA GLU A 12 -2.25 -33.98 7.26
C GLU A 12 -0.76 -33.85 6.92
N SER A 13 0.09 -33.60 7.92
CA SER A 13 1.54 -33.50 7.74
C SER A 13 2.19 -34.82 7.27
N LEU A 14 1.78 -35.96 7.85
CA LEU A 14 2.39 -37.26 7.55
C LEU A 14 1.92 -37.87 6.23
N ILE A 15 0.63 -37.74 5.90
CA ILE A 15 0.04 -38.42 4.72
C ILE A 15 -0.36 -37.47 3.59
N GLY A 16 -0.28 -36.15 3.79
CA GLY A 16 -0.61 -35.13 2.78
C GLY A 16 -2.11 -34.93 2.52
N THR A 17 -2.97 -35.57 3.31
CA THR A 17 -4.44 -35.43 3.24
C THR A 17 -5.04 -35.32 4.63
N THR A 18 -6.21 -34.68 4.73
CA THR A 18 -6.98 -34.63 5.98
C THR A 18 -7.42 -36.02 6.44
N ILE A 19 -7.96 -36.12 7.66
CA ILE A 19 -8.55 -37.38 8.20
C ILE A 19 -9.62 -37.94 7.26
N GLU A 20 -10.35 -37.08 6.54
CA GLU A 20 -11.34 -37.47 5.53
C GLU A 20 -10.74 -37.90 4.18
N LYS A 21 -9.41 -38.06 4.08
CA LYS A 21 -8.67 -38.35 2.84
C LYS A 21 -8.91 -37.31 1.73
N LYS A 22 -9.13 -36.05 2.12
CA LYS A 22 -9.30 -34.92 1.20
C LYS A 22 -8.07 -34.02 1.22
N LYS A 23 -7.90 -33.23 0.15
CA LYS A 23 -6.90 -32.16 0.14
C LYS A 23 -7.33 -31.02 1.05
N SER A 24 -6.35 -30.45 1.75
CA SER A 24 -6.54 -29.28 2.60
C SER A 24 -7.07 -28.08 1.84
N ARG A 25 -7.93 -27.30 2.49
CA ARG A 25 -8.45 -26.04 1.96
C ARG A 25 -7.58 -24.84 2.31
N ILE A 26 -6.56 -25.02 3.14
CA ILE A 26 -5.64 -23.95 3.56
C ILE A 26 -5.01 -23.23 2.36
N PRO A 27 -4.48 -23.91 1.30
CA PRO A 27 -3.93 -23.21 0.14
C PRO A 27 -4.93 -22.26 -0.54
N ALA A 28 -6.20 -22.66 -0.65
CA ALA A 28 -7.25 -21.83 -1.24
C ALA A 28 -7.57 -20.62 -0.36
N LYS A 29 -7.70 -20.82 0.96
CA LYS A 29 -7.90 -19.73 1.93
C LYS A 29 -6.76 -18.71 1.87
N LEU A 30 -5.51 -19.18 1.78
CA LEU A 30 -4.35 -18.31 1.74
C LEU A 30 -4.20 -17.55 0.41
N ASP A 31 -4.63 -18.11 -0.73
CA ASP A 31 -4.65 -17.35 -2.00
C ASP A 31 -5.75 -16.28 -2.02
N PHE A 32 -6.91 -16.59 -1.43
CA PHE A 32 -7.99 -15.62 -1.23
C PHE A 32 -7.55 -14.49 -0.30
N LEU A 33 -6.98 -14.79 0.87
CA LEU A 33 -6.50 -13.78 1.81
C LEU A 33 -5.39 -12.90 1.21
N GLN A 34 -4.47 -13.47 0.44
CA GLN A 34 -3.44 -12.68 -0.24
C GLN A 34 -4.06 -11.66 -1.21
N SER A 35 -5.12 -12.07 -1.89
CA SER A 35 -5.88 -11.24 -2.85
C SER A 35 -6.69 -10.15 -2.16
N ALA A 36 -7.40 -10.52 -1.09
CA ALA A 36 -8.25 -9.62 -0.33
C ALA A 36 -7.42 -8.53 0.36
N THR A 37 -6.35 -8.91 1.06
CA THR A 37 -5.44 -7.94 1.69
C THR A 37 -4.78 -7.02 0.67
N GLY A 38 -4.36 -7.55 -0.48
CA GLY A 38 -3.82 -6.73 -1.57
C GLY A 38 -4.83 -5.74 -2.15
N LEU A 39 -6.10 -6.13 -2.29
CA LEU A 39 -7.18 -5.25 -2.72
C LEU A 39 -7.43 -4.13 -1.70
N ILE A 40 -7.55 -4.47 -0.42
CA ILE A 40 -7.78 -3.50 0.66
C ILE A 40 -6.65 -2.47 0.70
N LEU A 41 -5.40 -2.91 0.64
CA LEU A 41 -4.24 -2.00 0.60
C LEU A 41 -4.23 -1.14 -0.67
N SER A 42 -4.62 -1.69 -1.81
CA SER A 42 -4.70 -0.94 -3.07
C SER A 42 -5.74 0.19 -2.99
N ILE A 43 -6.91 -0.10 -2.42
CA ILE A 43 -7.97 0.89 -2.19
C ILE A 43 -7.50 1.93 -1.17
N PHE A 44 -6.84 1.50 -0.10
CA PHE A 44 -6.25 2.41 0.88
C PHE A 44 -5.25 3.38 0.22
N ILE A 45 -4.29 2.88 -0.57
CA ILE A 45 -3.30 3.72 -1.26
C ILE A 45 -3.96 4.69 -2.24
N MET A 46 -5.02 4.26 -2.92
CA MET A 46 -5.80 5.10 -3.83
C MET A 46 -6.38 6.32 -3.09
N PHE A 47 -7.09 6.09 -1.98
CA PHE A 47 -7.65 7.17 -1.17
C PHE A 47 -6.57 7.98 -0.45
N HIS A 48 -5.54 7.32 0.06
CA HIS A 48 -4.42 7.96 0.76
C HIS A 48 -3.75 9.02 -0.12
N LEU A 49 -3.45 8.72 -1.39
CA LEU A 49 -2.86 9.69 -2.31
C LEU A 49 -3.82 10.83 -2.68
N ILE A 50 -5.12 10.56 -2.80
CA ILE A 50 -6.11 11.64 -3.00
C ILE A 50 -6.13 12.58 -1.79
N PHE A 51 -6.22 12.01 -0.58
CA PHE A 51 -6.31 12.80 0.65
C PHE A 51 -5.03 13.58 0.93
N GLU A 52 -3.86 12.95 0.76
CA GLU A 52 -2.57 13.63 0.90
C GLU A 52 -2.41 14.77 -0.12
N SER A 53 -2.96 14.61 -1.33
CA SER A 53 -2.94 15.65 -2.38
C SER A 53 -3.87 16.84 -2.13
N SER A 54 -4.68 16.83 -1.06
CA SER A 54 -5.47 18.01 -0.67
C SER A 54 -4.61 19.26 -0.43
N ILE A 55 -3.31 19.10 -0.14
CA ILE A 55 -2.35 20.19 -0.06
C ILE A 55 -2.27 21.03 -1.34
N LEU A 56 -2.57 20.43 -2.50
CA LEU A 56 -2.59 21.12 -3.79
C LEU A 56 -3.71 22.15 -3.90
N LEU A 57 -4.76 22.01 -3.07
CA LEU A 57 -5.86 22.97 -2.95
C LEU A 57 -5.57 24.06 -1.90
N GLY A 58 -4.45 23.95 -1.16
CA GLY A 58 -4.02 24.90 -0.14
C GLY A 58 -3.80 24.25 1.23
N LYS A 59 -3.08 24.97 2.10
CA LYS A 59 -2.76 24.54 3.47
C LYS A 59 -4.05 24.32 4.29
N GLU A 60 -5.04 25.20 4.14
CA GLU A 60 -6.33 25.08 4.82
C GLU A 60 -7.09 23.80 4.44
N SER A 61 -7.05 23.39 3.17
CA SER A 61 -7.71 22.16 2.71
C SER A 61 -7.12 20.92 3.39
N MET A 62 -5.78 20.82 3.42
CA MET A 62 -5.08 19.72 4.11
C MET A 62 -5.32 19.76 5.62
N TYR A 63 -5.36 20.95 6.23
CA TYR A 63 -5.67 21.11 7.65
C TYR A 63 -7.09 20.64 7.98
N ALA A 64 -8.10 21.10 7.22
CA ALA A 64 -9.49 20.69 7.40
C ALA A 64 -9.66 19.17 7.24
N LEU A 65 -9.00 18.58 6.24
CA LEU A 65 -9.03 17.13 6.04
C LEU A 65 -8.35 16.37 7.19
N THR A 66 -7.25 16.91 7.72
CA THR A 66 -6.59 16.34 8.90
C THR A 66 -7.54 16.35 10.09
N LYS A 67 -8.21 17.47 10.38
CA LYS A 67 -9.19 17.58 11.47
C LYS A 67 -10.39 16.65 11.29
N PHE A 68 -10.84 16.47 10.05
CA PHE A 68 -11.85 15.46 9.73
C PHE A 68 -11.40 14.04 10.12
N PHE A 69 -10.17 13.64 9.79
CA PHE A 69 -9.61 12.33 10.17
C PHE A 69 -9.30 12.18 11.65
N GLU A 70 -9.01 13.29 12.34
CA GLU A 70 -8.94 13.35 13.80
C GLU A 70 -10.32 13.29 14.47
N GLY A 71 -11.42 13.20 13.70
CA GLY A 71 -12.76 13.07 14.26
C GLY A 71 -13.27 14.35 14.93
N ASP A 72 -12.89 15.52 14.42
CA ASP A 72 -13.31 16.83 14.96
C ASP A 72 -14.85 16.99 15.05
N PHE A 73 -15.59 16.31 14.18
CA PHE A 73 -17.06 16.24 14.21
C PHE A 73 -17.63 15.41 15.38
N ILE A 74 -16.79 14.70 16.13
CA ILE A 74 -17.14 13.89 17.31
C ILE A 74 -16.50 14.50 18.57
N VAL A 75 -15.23 14.90 18.48
CA VAL A 75 -14.42 15.42 19.59
C VAL A 75 -13.92 16.80 19.22
N ASN A 76 -14.35 17.83 19.96
CA ASN A 76 -13.92 19.22 19.73
C ASN A 76 -12.39 19.34 19.62
N GLY A 77 -11.90 19.87 18.51
CA GLY A 77 -10.48 20.06 18.23
C GLY A 77 -9.79 18.84 17.60
N GLY A 78 -10.48 17.71 17.48
CA GLY A 78 -9.96 16.44 16.98
C GLY A 78 -9.08 15.69 17.98
N SER A 79 -8.95 14.38 17.78
CA SER A 79 -8.02 13.50 18.50
C SER A 79 -7.12 12.71 17.54
N PRO A 80 -5.79 12.77 17.68
CA PRO A 80 -4.86 11.94 16.91
C PRO A 80 -5.10 10.43 17.06
N LEU A 81 -5.82 10.00 18.10
CA LEU A 81 -6.12 8.59 18.37
C LEU A 81 -6.85 7.90 17.20
N PHE A 82 -7.73 8.60 16.50
CA PHE A 82 -8.44 8.03 15.34
C PHE A 82 -7.46 7.63 14.22
N ILE A 83 -6.46 8.48 13.97
CA ILE A 83 -5.40 8.20 12.98
C ILE A 83 -4.51 7.06 13.46
N ILE A 84 -4.16 7.01 14.76
CA ILE A 84 -3.35 5.92 15.33
C ILE A 84 -4.06 4.57 15.16
N ILE A 85 -5.35 4.49 15.49
CA ILE A 85 -6.14 3.26 15.32
C ILE A 85 -6.16 2.82 13.85
N LEU A 86 -6.40 3.76 12.94
CA LEU A 86 -6.36 3.47 11.51
C LEU A 86 -4.97 2.98 11.07
N ALA A 87 -3.90 3.62 11.53
CA ALA A 87 -2.53 3.22 11.22
C ALA A 87 -2.21 1.80 11.73
N VAL A 88 -2.66 1.42 12.94
CA VAL A 88 -2.49 0.06 13.49
C VAL A 88 -3.23 -0.98 12.64
N ILE A 89 -4.47 -0.67 12.22
CA ILE A 89 -5.27 -1.57 11.37
C ILE A 89 -4.57 -1.78 10.02
N ILE A 90 -4.18 -0.69 9.34
CA ILE A 90 -3.52 -0.76 8.04
C ILE A 90 -2.16 -1.45 8.14
N THR A 91 -1.39 -1.18 9.21
CA THR A 91 -0.12 -1.88 9.47
C THR A 91 -0.33 -3.37 9.65
N SER A 92 -1.37 -3.79 10.36
CA SER A 92 -1.70 -5.21 10.53
C SER A 92 -2.00 -5.88 9.18
N ILE A 93 -2.80 -5.21 8.33
CA ILE A 93 -3.14 -5.72 6.99
C ILE A 93 -1.88 -5.75 6.10
N PHE A 94 -1.03 -4.73 6.19
CA PHE A 94 0.25 -4.65 5.50
C PHE A 94 1.16 -5.83 5.83
N ILE A 95 1.32 -6.16 7.12
CA ILE A 95 2.11 -7.30 7.58
C ILE A 95 1.52 -8.61 7.07
N VAL A 96 0.21 -8.82 7.23
CA VAL A 96 -0.45 -10.05 6.74
C VAL A 96 -0.30 -10.18 5.22
N HIS A 97 -0.47 -9.10 4.47
CA HIS A 97 -0.25 -9.10 3.02
C HIS A 97 1.18 -9.49 2.66
N ALA A 98 2.17 -8.88 3.30
CA ALA A 98 3.58 -9.16 3.07
C ALA A 98 3.90 -10.63 3.34
N LEU A 99 3.51 -11.18 4.49
CA LEU A 99 3.73 -12.60 4.83
C LEU A 99 3.10 -13.55 3.81
N LEU A 100 1.87 -13.26 3.36
CA LEU A 100 1.21 -14.08 2.36
C LEU A 100 1.88 -13.97 0.99
N ALA A 101 2.30 -12.77 0.58
CA ALA A 101 2.92 -12.50 -0.72
C ALA A 101 4.37 -13.00 -0.82
N LEU A 102 5.13 -13.00 0.27
CA LEU A 102 6.52 -13.48 0.33
C LEU A 102 6.66 -14.94 -0.13
N ARG A 103 5.61 -15.75 0.05
CA ARG A 103 5.56 -17.14 -0.45
C ARG A 103 5.66 -17.26 -1.98
N LYS A 104 5.53 -16.16 -2.71
CA LYS A 104 5.63 -16.10 -4.18
C LYS A 104 7.02 -15.67 -4.67
N PHE A 105 7.92 -15.30 -3.77
CA PHE A 105 9.26 -14.83 -4.17
C PHE A 105 10.15 -16.01 -4.58
N PRO A 106 11.07 -15.83 -5.55
CA PRO A 106 12.14 -16.79 -5.78
C PRO A 106 12.93 -17.00 -4.48
N SER A 107 12.91 -18.22 -3.96
CA SER A 107 13.40 -18.56 -2.62
C SER A 107 14.86 -19.03 -2.61
N SER A 108 15.45 -19.23 -3.79
CA SER A 108 16.85 -19.64 -3.94
C SER A 108 17.55 -18.91 -5.09
N TYR A 109 18.89 -18.89 -5.06
CA TYR A 109 19.71 -18.34 -6.16
C TYR A 109 19.35 -18.97 -7.51
N ARG A 110 19.15 -20.30 -7.55
CA ARG A 110 18.78 -21.02 -8.78
C ARG A 110 17.41 -20.61 -9.31
N GLU A 111 16.41 -20.44 -8.44
CA GLU A 111 15.09 -19.96 -8.83
C GLU A 111 15.13 -18.53 -9.38
N TYR A 112 15.84 -17.64 -8.69
CA TYR A 112 16.05 -16.27 -9.15
C TYR A 112 16.71 -16.23 -10.53
N MET A 113 17.84 -16.94 -10.70
CA MET A 113 18.56 -16.98 -11.97
C MET A 113 17.72 -17.54 -13.12
N ARG A 114 16.99 -18.63 -12.88
CA ARG A 114 16.07 -19.21 -13.88
C ARG A 114 14.98 -18.23 -14.26
N PHE A 115 14.33 -17.61 -13.26
CA PHE A 115 13.28 -16.64 -13.51
C PHE A 115 13.81 -15.43 -14.29
N ARG A 116 14.94 -14.83 -13.89
CA ARG A 116 15.53 -13.67 -14.57
C ARG A 116 15.93 -13.99 -16.00
N THR A 117 16.54 -15.15 -16.22
CA THR A 117 16.93 -15.61 -17.56
C THR A 117 15.69 -15.79 -18.44
N HIS A 118 14.68 -16.50 -17.94
CA HIS A 118 13.42 -16.70 -18.66
C HIS A 118 12.70 -15.40 -18.98
N SER A 119 12.59 -14.47 -18.00
CA SER A 119 11.95 -13.16 -18.18
C SER A 119 12.62 -12.33 -19.29
N LYS A 120 13.96 -12.35 -19.35
CA LYS A 120 14.74 -11.66 -20.39
C LYS A 120 14.56 -12.31 -21.76
N LEU A 121 14.64 -13.64 -21.85
CA LEU A 121 14.49 -14.38 -23.12
C LEU A 121 13.08 -14.24 -23.70
N MET A 122 12.05 -14.30 -22.87
CA MET A 122 10.66 -14.20 -23.33
C MET A 122 10.28 -12.79 -23.79
N ASN A 123 10.95 -11.76 -23.27
CA ASN A 123 10.59 -10.35 -23.45
C ASN A 123 9.07 -10.07 -23.30
N HIS A 124 8.41 -10.79 -22.39
CA HIS A 124 6.96 -10.77 -22.24
C HIS A 124 6.54 -9.78 -21.16
N SER A 125 5.62 -8.88 -21.49
CA SER A 125 5.30 -7.73 -20.64
C SER A 125 4.78 -8.13 -19.26
N ASP A 126 3.88 -9.09 -19.16
CA ASP A 126 3.22 -9.39 -17.89
C ASP A 126 4.14 -10.18 -16.95
N THR A 127 5.08 -10.94 -17.52
CA THR A 127 6.18 -11.58 -16.78
C THR A 127 7.12 -10.53 -16.21
N ASN A 128 7.50 -9.53 -17.01
CA ASN A 128 8.33 -8.41 -16.55
C ASN A 128 7.60 -7.54 -15.50
N LEU A 129 6.30 -7.30 -15.66
CA LEU A 129 5.48 -6.62 -14.64
C LEU A 129 5.43 -7.42 -13.32
N TRP A 130 5.49 -8.75 -13.37
CA TRP A 130 5.58 -9.57 -12.15
C TRP A 130 6.89 -9.37 -11.42
N PHE A 131 7.99 -9.27 -12.16
CA PHE A 131 9.27 -8.90 -11.57
C PHE A 131 9.24 -7.52 -10.92
N ILE A 132 8.58 -6.53 -11.54
CA ILE A 132 8.38 -5.20 -10.94
C ILE A 132 7.69 -5.33 -9.58
N GLN A 133 6.63 -6.12 -9.44
CA GLN A 133 5.97 -6.32 -8.14
C GLN A 133 6.88 -6.92 -7.08
N ILE A 134 7.78 -7.84 -7.43
CA ILE A 134 8.75 -8.38 -6.47
C ILE A 134 9.65 -7.25 -6.00
N THR A 135 10.27 -6.52 -6.94
CA THR A 135 11.24 -5.47 -6.61
C THR A 135 10.61 -4.33 -5.81
N THR A 136 9.42 -3.88 -6.19
CA THR A 136 8.71 -2.85 -5.44
C THR A 136 8.17 -3.37 -4.12
N GLY A 137 7.73 -4.63 -4.05
CA GLY A 137 7.30 -5.25 -2.79
C GLY A 137 8.43 -5.31 -1.75
N ILE A 138 9.65 -5.63 -2.18
CA ILE A 138 10.85 -5.56 -1.33
C ILE A 138 11.10 -4.12 -0.86
N ALA A 139 11.07 -3.15 -1.78
CA ALA A 139 11.28 -1.74 -1.43
C ALA A 139 10.24 -1.24 -0.41
N ILE A 140 8.95 -1.52 -0.65
CA ILE A 140 7.84 -1.13 0.23
C ILE A 140 7.95 -1.81 1.59
N PHE A 141 8.49 -3.03 1.69
CA PHE A 141 8.68 -3.70 2.98
C PHE A 141 9.48 -2.82 3.96
N PHE A 142 10.54 -2.17 3.50
CA PHE A 142 11.35 -1.27 4.31
C PHE A 142 10.78 0.15 4.37
N LEU A 143 10.46 0.73 3.21
CA LEU A 143 10.03 2.12 3.11
C LEU A 143 8.65 2.34 3.73
N GLY A 144 7.72 1.41 3.48
CA GLY A 144 6.38 1.42 4.04
C GLY A 144 6.38 1.21 5.55
N ALA A 145 7.28 0.37 6.09
CA ALA A 145 7.41 0.18 7.53
C ALA A 145 7.85 1.48 8.24
N ILE A 146 8.86 2.17 7.70
CA ILE A 146 9.31 3.47 8.23
C ILE A 146 8.15 4.49 8.21
N HIS A 147 7.44 4.59 7.08
CA HIS A 147 6.30 5.51 6.95
C HIS A 147 5.18 5.19 7.96
N LEU A 148 4.72 3.94 8.02
CA LEU A 148 3.63 3.52 8.91
C LEU A 148 4.00 3.72 10.38
N TYR A 149 5.24 3.42 10.77
CA TYR A 149 5.72 3.64 12.13
C TYR A 149 5.74 5.13 12.51
N SER A 150 6.22 6.00 11.60
CA SER A 150 6.22 7.45 11.81
C SER A 150 4.80 8.01 12.01
N ILE A 151 3.86 7.61 11.16
CA ILE A 151 2.46 8.04 11.28
C ILE A 151 1.82 7.53 12.58
N MET A 152 2.10 6.28 12.98
CA MET A 152 1.55 5.70 14.21
C MET A 152 2.09 6.35 15.48
N THR A 153 3.35 6.76 15.50
CA THR A 153 4.02 7.32 16.70
C THR A 153 3.94 8.84 16.80
N GLN A 154 3.65 9.51 15.68
CA GLN A 154 3.57 10.96 15.58
C GLN A 154 2.30 11.43 14.86
N ALA A 155 1.17 10.79 15.15
CA ALA A 155 -0.12 11.12 14.52
C ALA A 155 -0.54 12.58 14.73
N GLN A 156 -0.16 13.17 15.87
CA GLN A 156 -0.34 14.60 16.17
C GLN A 156 0.52 15.53 15.29
N ASN A 157 1.47 14.97 14.53
CA ASN A 157 2.36 15.69 13.59
C ASN A 157 1.90 15.51 12.14
N ILE A 158 0.59 15.55 11.93
CA ILE A 158 -0.02 15.55 10.60
C ILE A 158 -0.70 16.90 10.40
N GLY A 159 -0.45 17.51 9.25
CA GLY A 159 -0.97 18.82 8.89
C GLY A 159 -0.03 19.53 7.92
N PRO A 160 -0.38 20.73 7.44
CA PRO A 160 0.39 21.40 6.39
C PRO A 160 1.85 21.64 6.78
N PHE A 161 2.10 22.21 7.96
CA PHE A 161 3.46 22.49 8.44
C PHE A 161 4.16 21.25 8.95
N ALA A 162 3.58 20.55 9.93
CA ALA A 162 4.20 19.37 10.53
C ALA A 162 4.55 18.26 9.52
N SER A 163 3.72 18.03 8.49
CA SER A 163 4.07 17.10 7.42
C SER A 163 5.18 17.63 6.51
N SER A 164 5.16 18.92 6.18
CA SER A 164 6.19 19.55 5.34
C SER A 164 7.56 19.61 6.01
N ASP A 165 7.59 19.92 7.31
CA ASP A 165 8.81 19.90 8.14
C ASP A 165 9.44 18.51 8.15
N ARG A 166 8.63 17.47 8.39
CA ARG A 166 9.09 16.08 8.30
C ARG A 166 9.61 15.75 6.90
N ILE A 167 8.90 16.17 5.85
CA ILE A 167 9.28 15.87 4.46
C ILE A 167 10.60 16.52 4.09
N TYR A 168 10.76 17.81 4.37
CA TYR A 168 11.91 18.59 3.93
C TYR A 168 13.05 18.60 4.96
N SER A 169 12.78 19.12 6.16
CA SER A 169 13.77 19.37 7.21
C SER A 169 14.29 18.07 7.84
N ASP A 170 13.44 17.06 8.04
CA ASP A 170 13.87 15.73 8.49
C ASP A 170 14.33 14.82 7.34
N HIS A 171 14.45 15.36 6.12
CA HIS A 171 14.92 14.67 4.91
C HIS A 171 14.10 13.43 4.49
N MET A 172 12.86 13.31 4.95
CA MET A 172 12.00 12.17 4.60
C MET A 172 11.54 12.16 3.14
N TRP A 173 11.73 13.26 2.39
CA TRP A 173 11.44 13.32 0.95
C TRP A 173 12.12 12.21 0.16
N ILE A 174 13.31 11.74 0.56
CA ILE A 174 14.03 10.64 -0.10
C ILE A 174 13.23 9.33 0.06
N VAL A 175 12.78 9.06 1.29
CA VAL A 175 11.97 7.88 1.61
C VAL A 175 10.63 7.95 0.87
N TYR A 176 9.96 9.11 0.91
CA TYR A 176 8.65 9.28 0.28
C TYR A 176 8.71 9.24 -1.25
N LEU A 177 9.75 9.78 -1.88
CA LEU A 177 9.97 9.67 -3.32
C LEU A 177 10.10 8.20 -3.75
N MET A 178 10.96 7.43 -3.08
CA MET A 178 11.14 6.02 -3.38
C MET A 178 9.88 5.20 -3.06
N LEU A 179 9.20 5.53 -1.96
CA LEU A 179 7.96 4.87 -1.55
C LEU A 179 6.84 5.15 -2.55
N LEU A 180 6.66 6.39 -3.00
CA LEU A 180 5.67 6.80 -3.99
C LEU A 180 5.82 5.98 -5.27
N VAL A 181 7.02 5.96 -5.84
CA VAL A 181 7.27 5.19 -7.07
C VAL A 181 7.02 3.71 -6.84
N SER A 182 7.51 3.16 -5.74
CA SER A 182 7.38 1.73 -5.44
C SER A 182 5.92 1.34 -5.23
N VAL A 183 5.20 2.05 -4.36
CA VAL A 183 3.83 1.72 -3.95
C VAL A 183 2.83 1.92 -5.08
N VAL A 184 2.96 2.99 -5.87
CA VAL A 184 2.04 3.23 -6.99
C VAL A 184 2.23 2.19 -8.09
N LEU A 185 3.48 1.83 -8.43
CA LEU A 185 3.75 0.75 -9.38
C LEU A 185 3.29 -0.60 -8.85
N HIS A 186 3.56 -0.91 -7.57
CA HIS A 186 3.14 -2.17 -6.95
C HIS A 186 1.61 -2.32 -6.94
N THR A 187 0.90 -1.26 -6.55
CA THR A 187 -0.56 -1.19 -6.51
C THR A 187 -1.15 -1.26 -7.90
N GLY A 188 -0.70 -0.43 -8.84
CA GLY A 188 -1.21 -0.43 -10.21
C GLY A 188 -1.06 -1.80 -10.88
N VAL A 189 0.15 -2.38 -10.83
CA VAL A 189 0.38 -3.70 -11.40
C VAL A 189 -0.39 -4.80 -10.64
N GLY A 190 -0.49 -4.69 -9.31
CA GLY A 190 -1.24 -5.61 -8.46
C GLY A 190 -2.72 -5.63 -8.78
N VAL A 191 -3.36 -4.48 -8.90
CA VAL A 191 -4.77 -4.34 -9.29
C VAL A 191 -5.00 -4.91 -10.68
N TYR A 192 -4.16 -4.60 -11.67
CA TYR A 192 -4.25 -5.21 -13.00
C TYR A 192 -4.21 -6.74 -12.93
N ARG A 193 -3.25 -7.29 -12.18
CA ARG A 193 -3.14 -8.73 -11.99
C ARG A 193 -4.31 -9.35 -11.25
N LEU A 194 -4.86 -8.64 -10.28
CA LEU A 194 -5.99 -9.11 -9.50
C LEU A 194 -7.25 -9.23 -10.37
N ILE A 195 -7.49 -8.21 -11.20
CA ILE A 195 -8.57 -8.20 -12.19
C ILE A 195 -8.49 -9.41 -13.12
N VAL A 196 -7.30 -9.69 -13.71
CA VAL A 196 -7.15 -10.81 -14.63
C VAL A 196 -7.09 -12.17 -13.94
N LYS A 197 -6.62 -12.23 -12.68
CA LYS A 197 -6.56 -13.48 -11.89
C LYS A 197 -7.95 -13.98 -11.53
N TRP A 198 -8.84 -13.07 -11.14
CA TRP A 198 -10.19 -13.40 -10.71
C TRP A 198 -11.26 -13.22 -11.81
N GLY A 199 -10.86 -12.76 -13.00
CA GLY A 199 -11.74 -12.62 -14.15
C GLY A 199 -12.90 -11.63 -13.95
N TRP A 200 -12.79 -10.69 -13.01
CA TRP A 200 -13.89 -9.80 -12.60
C TRP A 200 -14.51 -8.99 -13.75
N PHE A 201 -13.74 -8.74 -14.81
CA PHE A 201 -14.17 -7.93 -15.95
C PHE A 201 -13.96 -8.63 -17.30
N ASP A 202 -13.95 -9.97 -17.31
CA ASP A 202 -13.67 -10.74 -18.53
C ASP A 202 -14.79 -10.58 -19.58
N GLY A 203 -16.05 -10.62 -19.15
CA GLY A 203 -17.21 -10.52 -20.03
C GLY A 203 -17.22 -11.62 -21.10
N THR A 204 -17.78 -11.32 -22.26
CA THR A 204 -17.88 -12.29 -23.38
C THR A 204 -16.59 -12.42 -24.20
N ASN A 205 -15.63 -11.49 -24.04
CA ASN A 205 -14.34 -11.53 -24.75
C ASN A 205 -13.17 -11.17 -23.80
N PRO A 206 -12.64 -12.15 -23.05
CA PRO A 206 -11.60 -11.93 -22.05
C PRO A 206 -10.30 -11.33 -22.63
N LYS A 207 -9.96 -11.66 -23.88
CA LYS A 207 -8.75 -11.12 -24.54
C LYS A 207 -8.87 -9.61 -24.76
N LYS A 208 -10.02 -9.16 -25.28
CA LYS A 208 -10.31 -7.73 -25.46
C LYS A 208 -10.36 -7.01 -24.11
N SER A 209 -11.01 -7.61 -23.13
CA SER A 209 -11.10 -7.08 -21.76
C SER A 209 -9.72 -6.91 -21.11
N ARG A 210 -8.83 -7.90 -21.22
CA ARG A 210 -7.45 -7.81 -20.70
C ARG A 210 -6.68 -6.62 -21.27
N VAL A 211 -6.73 -6.40 -22.59
CA VAL A 211 -6.07 -5.25 -23.24
C VAL A 211 -6.63 -3.93 -22.74
N LYS A 212 -7.97 -3.83 -22.63
CA LYS A 212 -8.65 -2.65 -22.10
C LYS A 212 -8.26 -2.37 -20.65
N ASN A 213 -8.36 -3.37 -19.78
CA ASN A 213 -8.05 -3.26 -18.34
C ASN A 213 -6.59 -2.86 -18.13
N ARG A 214 -5.66 -3.42 -18.92
CA ARG A 214 -4.25 -3.01 -18.88
C ARG A 214 -4.06 -1.54 -19.21
N LYS A 215 -4.74 -1.01 -20.24
CA LYS A 215 -4.66 0.40 -20.61
C LYS A 215 -5.22 1.32 -19.52
N ILE A 216 -6.40 0.97 -18.98
CA ILE A 216 -7.05 1.73 -17.90
C ILE A 216 -6.16 1.79 -16.67
N VAL A 217 -5.68 0.63 -16.20
CA VAL A 217 -4.84 0.58 -15.00
C VAL A 217 -3.51 1.30 -15.22
N LYS A 218 -2.92 1.20 -16.42
CA LYS A 218 -1.72 1.98 -16.75
C LYS A 218 -1.98 3.48 -16.67
N PHE A 219 -3.09 3.97 -17.23
CA PHE A 219 -3.46 5.39 -17.16
C PHE A 219 -3.65 5.84 -15.70
N ILE A 220 -4.39 5.07 -14.90
CA ILE A 220 -4.61 5.36 -13.47
C ILE A 220 -3.28 5.38 -12.72
N THR A 221 -2.37 4.44 -13.00
CA THR A 221 -1.04 4.39 -12.37
C THR A 221 -0.22 5.65 -12.69
N ILE A 222 -0.25 6.11 -13.95
CA ILE A 222 0.44 7.35 -14.35
C ILE A 222 -0.19 8.56 -13.67
N PHE A 223 -1.52 8.62 -13.62
CA PHE A 223 -2.24 9.69 -12.93
C PHE A 223 -1.82 9.79 -11.45
N TYR A 224 -1.82 8.69 -10.70
CA TYR A 224 -1.41 8.69 -9.29
C TYR A 224 0.07 9.01 -9.08
N LEU A 225 0.95 8.60 -10.01
CA LEU A 225 2.35 9.02 -9.97
C LEU A 225 2.46 10.53 -10.10
N VAL A 226 1.85 11.12 -11.13
CA VAL A 226 1.88 12.57 -11.36
C VAL A 226 1.28 13.31 -10.18
N LEU A 227 0.12 12.88 -9.69
CA LEU A 227 -0.54 13.47 -8.52
C LEU A 227 0.40 13.47 -7.31
N GLY A 228 0.96 12.30 -6.95
CA GLY A 228 1.85 12.20 -5.80
C GLY A 228 3.17 12.96 -5.97
N PHE A 229 3.70 13.06 -7.19
CA PHE A 229 4.90 13.88 -7.46
C PHE A 229 4.62 15.36 -7.22
N VAL A 230 3.50 15.86 -7.73
CA VAL A 230 3.12 17.27 -7.56
C VAL A 230 2.80 17.57 -6.09
N SER A 231 2.11 16.67 -5.38
CA SER A 231 1.89 16.79 -3.93
C SER A 231 3.19 16.84 -3.15
N LEU A 232 4.11 15.90 -3.40
CA LEU A 232 5.40 15.83 -2.71
C LEU A 232 6.22 17.11 -2.94
N LEU A 233 6.22 17.64 -4.16
CA LEU A 233 6.87 18.92 -4.46
C LEU A 233 6.24 20.08 -3.69
N SER A 234 4.92 20.11 -3.53
CA SER A 234 4.24 21.10 -2.69
C SER A 234 4.66 21.01 -1.23
N TYR A 235 4.74 19.81 -0.65
CA TYR A 235 5.25 19.63 0.72
C TYR A 235 6.72 20.04 0.86
N ILE A 236 7.58 19.68 -0.11
CA ILE A 236 8.98 20.12 -0.14
C ILE A 236 9.08 21.64 -0.16
N LYS A 237 8.29 22.30 -1.02
CA LYS A 237 8.27 23.76 -1.13
C LYS A 237 7.83 24.41 0.18
N ILE A 238 6.73 23.94 0.76
CA ILE A 238 6.23 24.48 2.03
C ILE A 238 7.26 24.26 3.15
N GLY A 239 7.89 23.09 3.20
CA GLY A 239 8.90 22.77 4.21
C GLY A 239 10.16 23.62 4.07
N TYR A 240 10.59 23.90 2.84
CA TYR A 240 11.69 24.83 2.58
C TYR A 240 11.36 26.25 3.04
N GLU A 241 10.17 26.76 2.73
CA GLU A 241 9.71 28.08 3.15
C GLU A 241 9.51 28.19 4.67
N HIS A 242 9.20 27.08 5.34
CA HIS A 242 8.89 27.00 6.77
C HIS A 242 10.09 26.56 7.64
N GLN A 243 11.25 26.26 7.04
CA GLN A 243 12.38 25.62 7.74
C GLN A 243 12.89 26.40 8.97
N ASP A 244 12.83 27.74 8.95
CA ASP A 244 13.27 28.60 10.05
C ASP A 244 12.27 28.60 11.23
N SER A 245 11.04 28.15 11.00
CA SER A 245 9.94 28.00 11.97
C SER A 245 9.66 26.53 12.31
N TYR A 246 10.63 25.63 12.12
CA TYR A 246 10.46 24.20 12.32
C TYR A 246 9.73 23.86 13.64
N GLY A 247 8.66 23.08 13.54
CA GLY A 247 7.85 22.66 14.69
C GLY A 247 6.67 23.59 15.03
N GLU A 248 6.58 24.76 14.41
CA GLU A 248 5.39 25.62 14.48
C GLU A 248 4.18 24.90 13.85
N ARG A 249 3.02 25.06 14.49
CA ARG A 249 1.78 24.42 14.04
C ARG A 249 0.99 25.34 13.15
N TYR A 250 0.40 24.73 12.11
CA TYR A 250 -0.53 25.45 11.26
C TYR A 250 -1.74 25.88 12.08
N VAL A 251 -2.00 27.18 12.10
CA VAL A 251 -3.21 27.80 12.63
C VAL A 251 -3.99 28.39 11.45
N LEU A 252 -5.31 28.36 11.53
CA LEU A 252 -6.14 29.08 10.56
C LEU A 252 -5.84 30.57 10.71
N ILE A 253 -5.56 31.24 9.60
CA ILE A 253 -5.47 32.70 9.60
C ILE A 253 -6.91 33.18 9.80
N GLU A 254 -7.24 33.67 11.00
CA GLU A 254 -8.47 34.43 11.16
C GLU A 254 -8.33 35.68 10.28
N GLU A 255 -9.10 35.75 9.19
CA GLU A 255 -9.37 37.02 8.54
C GLU A 255 -9.97 37.93 9.61
N VAL A 256 -9.17 38.88 10.09
CA VAL A 256 -9.68 40.04 10.83
C VAL A 256 -10.63 40.75 9.87
N LYS A 257 -11.92 40.42 9.98
CA LYS A 257 -13.01 41.14 9.30
C LYS A 257 -13.14 42.54 9.86
#